data_AF-Q8SPL4-F1
#
_entry.id   AF-Q8SPL4-F1
#
_cell.length_a   1.000
_cell.length_b   1.000
_cell.length_c   1.000
_cell.angle_alpha   90.00
_cell.angle_beta   90.00
_cell.angle_gamma   90.00
#
_symmetry.space_group_name_H-M   'P 1'
#
loop_
_entity.id
_entity.type
_entity.pdbx_description
1 polymer ?
#
loop_
_entity_poly.entity_id
_entity_poly.type
_entity_poly.pdbx_seq_one_letter_code
_entity_poly.pdbx_strand_id
1 'polypeptide(L)'
;DWFWPNTQSGSEKRVEVTECSDGVFCKTLTIPKVIGNDTGAYKCFYRDTDTASVVYVYVQDYRSPFIASVSDQHGVVYITENKNKTVVIPCLGSISNLNVSLCARYPEKRFVPDGNRISWDSQKG
;
A
#
# COMPACT_ATOMS: atom_id res chain seq x y z
N ASP A 1 4.69 -8.45 18.11
CA ASP A 1 5.33 -7.43 17.26
C ASP A 1 4.40 -6.85 16.25
N TRP A 2 4.67 -5.62 15.86
CA TRP A 2 3.95 -4.93 14.80
C TRP A 2 4.83 -4.80 13.56
N PHE A 3 4.19 -4.96 12.41
CA PHE A 3 4.73 -4.57 11.11
C PHE A 3 3.71 -3.66 10.45
N TRP A 4 4.18 -2.59 9.81
CA TRP A 4 3.33 -1.60 9.16
C TRP A 4 3.98 -1.11 7.85
N PRO A 5 3.23 -0.41 6.98
CA PRO A 5 3.74 0.08 5.70
C PRO A 5 4.98 0.98 5.86
N ASN A 6 5.87 1.00 4.87
CA ASN A 6 7.04 1.89 4.80
C ASN A 6 8.17 1.67 5.84
N THR A 7 8.28 0.47 6.42
CA THR A 7 9.27 0.07 7.45
C THR A 7 10.75 0.08 7.02
N GLN A 8 11.09 0.54 5.81
CA GLN A 8 12.46 0.48 5.26
C GLN A 8 13.41 1.60 5.70
N SER A 9 12.95 2.64 6.39
CA SER A 9 13.84 3.69 6.91
C SER A 9 13.87 3.66 8.43
N GLY A 10 15.04 3.32 9.01
CA GLY A 10 15.31 3.25 10.45
C GLY A 10 15.23 4.59 11.20
N SER A 11 14.27 5.44 10.84
CA SER A 11 14.02 6.78 11.35
C SER A 11 12.51 7.01 11.54
N GLU A 12 11.75 6.02 11.99
CA GLU A 12 10.34 6.24 12.31
C GLU A 12 10.16 6.72 13.75
N LYS A 13 10.71 7.91 14.04
CA LYS A 13 10.49 8.65 15.29
C LYS A 13 9.01 8.98 15.58
N ARG A 14 8.10 8.70 14.64
CA ARG A 14 6.67 8.96 14.76
C ARG A 14 5.89 7.77 15.32
N VAL A 15 6.39 6.54 15.19
CA VAL A 15 5.61 5.35 15.53
C VAL A 15 5.85 4.95 16.97
N GLU A 16 4.77 4.72 17.72
CA GLU A 16 4.83 4.29 19.11
C GLU A 16 4.13 2.94 19.27
N VAL A 17 4.77 2.00 19.95
CA VAL A 17 4.18 0.73 20.35
C VAL A 17 4.16 0.66 21.86
N THR A 18 2.97 0.58 22.46
CA THR A 18 2.77 0.55 23.92
C THR A 18 2.03 -0.72 24.34
N GLU A 19 2.20 -1.13 25.59
CA GLU A 19 1.39 -2.21 26.17
C GLU A 19 -0.01 -1.67 26.55
N CYS A 20 -1.06 -2.48 26.39
CA CYS A 20 -2.44 -2.12 26.76
C CYS A 20 -2.98 -2.95 27.92
N SER A 21 -4.10 -2.52 28.49
CA SER A 21 -4.67 -3.10 29.72
C SER A 21 -5.52 -4.36 29.50
N ASP A 22 -5.81 -4.73 28.25
CA ASP A 22 -6.79 -5.79 27.92
C ASP A 22 -6.24 -7.23 27.98
N GLY A 23 -5.17 -7.48 28.74
CA GLY A 23 -4.67 -8.83 29.01
C GLY A 23 -3.14 -8.96 29.04
N VAL A 24 -2.66 -10.20 29.19
CA VAL A 24 -1.25 -10.52 29.49
C VAL A 24 -0.30 -10.27 28.29
N PHE A 25 -0.82 -10.12 27.07
CA PHE A 25 -0.02 -9.87 25.85
C PHE A 25 -0.69 -8.86 24.91
N CYS A 26 -1.07 -7.70 25.46
CA CYS A 26 -1.79 -6.66 24.73
C CYS A 26 -0.82 -5.55 24.27
N LYS A 27 -0.78 -5.26 22.96
CA LYS A 27 0.01 -4.14 22.41
C LYS A 27 -0.80 -3.23 21.50
N THR A 28 -0.59 -1.93 21.63
CA THR A 28 -1.18 -0.87 20.82
C THR A 28 -0.13 -0.22 19.93
N LEU A 29 -0.46 -0.02 18.65
CA LEU A 29 0.34 0.72 17.68
C LEU A 29 -0.30 2.10 17.46
N THR A 30 0.46 3.17 17.68
CA THR A 30 0.01 4.55 17.49
C THR A 30 0.87 5.25 16.45
N ILE A 31 0.24 5.86 15.44
CA ILE A 31 0.89 6.66 14.41
C ILE A 31 0.23 8.05 14.39
N PRO A 32 0.89 9.10 14.90
CA PRO A 32 0.38 10.46 14.85
C PRO A 32 0.57 11.04 13.45
N LYS A 33 -0.39 11.89 13.05
CA LYS A 33 -0.35 12.64 11.78
C LYS A 33 -0.13 11.72 10.58
N VAL A 34 -1.03 10.76 10.41
CA VAL A 34 -1.01 9.83 9.28
C VAL A 34 -1.08 10.54 7.94
N ILE A 35 -0.37 10.02 6.94
CA ILE A 35 -0.33 10.49 5.56
C ILE A 35 -0.71 9.36 4.59
N GLY A 36 -0.97 9.68 3.32
CA GLY A 36 -1.36 8.66 2.32
C GLY A 36 -0.39 7.47 2.22
N ASN A 37 0.91 7.69 2.45
CA ASN A 37 1.94 6.65 2.47
C ASN A 37 1.86 5.68 3.66
N ASP A 38 1.08 6.00 4.70
CA ASP A 38 0.80 5.08 5.79
C ASP A 38 -0.34 4.08 5.40
N THR A 39 -0.96 4.21 4.22
CA THR A 39 -1.92 3.22 3.69
C THR A 39 -1.23 1.88 3.44
N GLY A 40 -1.83 0.79 3.90
CA GLY A 40 -1.34 -0.56 3.61
C GLY A 40 -1.71 -1.61 4.65
N ALA A 41 -0.97 -2.73 4.62
CA ALA A 41 -1.18 -3.84 5.54
C ALA A 41 -0.44 -3.63 6.86
N TYR A 42 -1.19 -3.71 7.96
CA TYR A 42 -0.71 -3.70 9.33
C TYR A 42 -0.83 -5.11 9.90
N LYS A 43 0.29 -5.67 10.33
CA LYS A 43 0.38 -7.04 10.84
C LYS A 43 0.77 -7.03 12.31
N CYS A 44 -0.09 -7.60 13.14
CA CYS A 44 0.26 -7.98 14.50
C CYS A 44 0.71 -9.44 14.49
N PHE A 45 1.91 -9.69 14.97
CA PHE A 45 2.55 -11.01 15.00
C PHE A 45 2.86 -11.42 16.43
N TYR A 46 2.31 -12.55 16.85
CA TYR A 46 2.57 -13.14 18.15
C TYR A 46 3.60 -14.26 18.00
N ARG A 47 4.80 -14.03 18.54
CA ARG A 47 5.96 -14.91 18.33
C ARG A 47 5.81 -16.28 18.96
N ASP A 48 5.21 -16.35 20.16
CA ASP A 48 5.20 -17.58 20.97
C ASP A 48 4.41 -18.71 20.30
N THR A 49 3.38 -18.36 19.51
CA THR A 49 2.57 -19.33 18.75
C THR A 49 2.69 -19.17 17.24
N ASP A 50 3.67 -18.40 16.76
CA ASP A 50 3.87 -18.08 15.33
C ASP A 50 2.57 -17.63 14.61
N THR A 51 1.71 -16.88 15.30
CA THR A 51 0.38 -16.51 14.81
C THR A 51 0.36 -15.05 14.40
N ALA A 52 -0.29 -14.74 13.28
CA ALA A 52 -0.41 -13.38 12.78
C ALA A 52 -1.87 -12.98 12.50
N SER A 53 -2.19 -11.73 12.78
CA SER A 53 -3.41 -11.06 12.31
C SER A 53 -3.01 -9.87 11.45
N VAL A 54 -3.73 -9.68 10.33
CA VAL A 54 -3.45 -8.60 9.37
C VAL A 54 -4.72 -7.80 9.14
N VAL A 55 -4.59 -6.48 9.18
CA VAL A 55 -5.64 -5.53 8.78
C VAL A 55 -5.08 -4.61 7.70
N TYR A 56 -5.87 -4.31 6.67
CA TYR A 56 -5.51 -3.33 5.66
C TYR A 56 -6.19 -2.01 5.99
N VAL A 57 -5.43 -0.92 6.07
CA VAL A 57 -5.92 0.41 6.45
C VAL A 57 -5.71 1.37 5.29
N TYR A 58 -6.77 2.10 4.94
CA TYR A 58 -6.76 3.18 3.95
C TYR A 58 -6.66 4.53 4.66
N VAL A 59 -5.62 5.30 4.34
CA VAL A 59 -5.45 6.68 4.81
C VAL A 59 -5.74 7.61 3.64
N GLN A 60 -6.96 8.12 3.60
CA GLN A 60 -7.41 8.96 2.50
C GLN A 60 -6.64 10.29 2.43
N ASP A 61 -5.94 10.53 1.32
CA ASP A 61 -5.27 11.78 1.01
C ASP A 61 -5.86 12.41 -0.26
N TYR A 62 -6.56 13.53 -0.10
CA TYR A 62 -7.21 14.24 -1.21
C TYR A 62 -6.22 14.96 -2.13
N ARG A 63 -4.98 15.20 -1.68
CA ARG A 63 -3.93 15.81 -2.51
C ARG A 63 -3.21 14.78 -3.36
N SER A 64 -3.16 13.54 -2.89
CA SER A 64 -2.56 12.41 -3.60
C SER A 64 -3.38 11.13 -3.42
N PRO A 65 -4.26 10.80 -4.39
CA PRO A 65 -5.06 9.58 -4.32
C PRO A 65 -4.23 8.30 -4.52
N PHE A 66 -2.98 8.40 -5.00
CA PHE A 66 -2.07 7.28 -5.14
C PHE A 66 -0.97 7.32 -4.08
N ILE A 67 -0.60 6.15 -3.56
CA ILE A 67 0.54 6.00 -2.65
C ILE A 67 1.83 6.23 -3.44
N ALA A 68 2.81 6.90 -2.83
CA ALA A 68 4.12 7.20 -3.43
C ALA A 68 4.09 8.02 -4.73
N SER A 69 3.00 8.74 -5.00
CA SER A 69 2.84 9.68 -6.12
C SER A 69 3.81 10.87 -6.11
N VAL A 70 4.39 11.20 -4.95
CA VAL A 70 5.22 12.42 -4.72
C VAL A 70 6.70 12.06 -4.59
N SER A 71 7.23 11.21 -5.47
CA SER A 71 8.67 10.96 -5.58
C SER A 71 9.18 11.43 -6.93
N ASP A 72 10.28 12.19 -6.93
CA ASP A 72 10.99 12.60 -8.16
C ASP A 72 11.61 11.40 -8.90
N GLN A 73 11.59 10.22 -8.28
CA GLN A 73 12.10 8.98 -8.85
C GLN A 73 11.03 8.26 -9.67
N HIS A 74 11.40 7.87 -10.88
CA HIS A 74 10.53 7.10 -11.76
C HIS A 74 10.63 5.61 -11.40
N GLY A 75 9.48 4.95 -11.25
CA GLY A 75 9.42 3.49 -11.15
C GLY A 75 9.77 2.82 -12.48
N VAL A 76 10.39 1.64 -12.40
CA VAL A 76 10.70 0.80 -13.57
C VAL A 76 9.86 -0.47 -13.52
N VAL A 77 9.16 -0.78 -14.61
CA VAL A 77 8.38 -2.02 -14.77
C VAL A 77 9.04 -2.87 -15.84
N TYR A 78 9.48 -4.08 -15.47
CA TYR A 78 10.07 -5.04 -16.40
C TYR A 78 8.97 -5.93 -17.00
N ILE A 79 8.92 -5.97 -18.34
CA ILE A 79 7.96 -6.78 -19.08
C ILE A 79 8.72 -7.90 -19.77
N THR A 80 8.32 -9.14 -19.51
CA THR A 80 8.91 -10.31 -20.18
C THR A 80 8.29 -10.50 -21.57
N GLU A 81 9.06 -11.07 -22.51
CA GLU A 81 8.62 -11.28 -23.90
C GLU A 81 7.39 -12.20 -24.05
N ASN A 82 7.07 -12.99 -23.02
CA ASN A 82 5.84 -13.78 -22.99
C ASN A 82 4.60 -12.87 -22.94
N LYS A 83 4.00 -12.64 -24.11
CA LYS A 83 2.84 -11.77 -24.34
C LYS A 83 1.56 -12.18 -23.58
N ASN A 84 1.53 -13.37 -22.99
CA ASN A 84 0.37 -13.85 -22.24
C ASN A 84 0.47 -13.62 -20.73
N LYS A 85 1.52 -12.95 -20.23
CA LYS A 85 1.64 -12.60 -18.82
C LYS A 85 1.01 -11.24 -18.52
N THR A 86 0.23 -11.21 -17.44
CA THR A 86 -0.26 -9.96 -16.85
C THR A 86 0.91 -9.15 -16.29
N VAL A 87 0.92 -7.86 -16.60
CA VAL A 87 1.86 -6.89 -16.02
C VAL A 87 1.09 -6.07 -14.99
N VAL A 88 1.69 -5.88 -13.81
CA VAL A 88 1.12 -5.06 -12.74
C VAL A 88 1.98 -3.81 -12.60
N ILE A 89 1.33 -2.64 -12.71
CA ILE A 89 1.97 -1.35 -12.44
C ILE A 89 1.57 -0.99 -11.01
N PRO A 90 2.52 -0.75 -10.08
CA PRO A 90 2.22 -0.62 -8.65
C PRO A 90 1.63 0.75 -8.28
N CYS A 91 0.59 1.18 -8.98
CA CYS A 91 -0.16 2.40 -8.72
C CYS A 91 -1.22 2.15 -7.63
N LEU A 92 -0.76 1.98 -6.39
CA LEU A 92 -1.61 1.71 -5.24
C LEU A 92 -2.47 2.93 -4.86
N GLY A 93 -3.71 2.70 -4.44
CA GLY A 93 -4.65 3.75 -4.08
C GLY A 93 -4.72 3.99 -2.58
N SER A 94 -4.85 5.26 -2.18
CA SER A 94 -5.13 5.63 -0.78
C SER A 94 -6.59 5.38 -0.36
N ILE A 95 -7.47 5.07 -1.33
CA ILE A 95 -8.85 4.59 -1.14
C ILE A 95 -9.19 3.55 -2.21
N SER A 96 -10.21 2.71 -1.97
CA SER A 96 -10.56 1.59 -2.84
C SER A 96 -11.47 1.92 -4.02
N ASN A 97 -12.15 3.07 -4.02
CA ASN A 97 -13.18 3.45 -4.98
C ASN A 97 -12.77 4.60 -5.93
N LEU A 98 -11.51 4.57 -6.40
CA LEU A 98 -11.01 5.57 -7.34
C LEU A 98 -11.41 5.24 -8.79
N ASN A 99 -11.72 6.30 -9.55
CA ASN A 99 -11.84 6.22 -11.01
C ASN A 99 -10.45 6.35 -11.64
N VAL A 100 -9.78 5.20 -11.82
CA VAL A 100 -8.39 5.15 -12.29
C VAL A 100 -8.31 4.88 -13.79
N SER A 101 -7.30 5.47 -14.44
CA SER A 101 -6.90 5.14 -15.81
C SER A 101 -5.38 5.17 -15.92
N LEU A 102 -4.82 4.30 -16.75
CA LEU A 102 -3.40 4.30 -17.08
C LEU A 102 -3.16 5.04 -18.39
N CYS A 103 -2.25 6.02 -18.38
CA CYS A 103 -1.89 6.81 -19.55
C CYS A 103 -0.47 6.47 -20.04
N ALA A 104 -0.33 5.99 -21.26
CA ALA A 104 0.94 5.82 -21.95
C ALA A 104 1.23 7.05 -22.83
N ARG A 105 2.50 7.46 -22.93
CA ARG A 105 2.92 8.63 -23.74
C ARG A 105 3.32 8.30 -25.18
N TYR A 106 3.76 7.07 -25.49
CA TYR A 106 4.31 6.72 -26.80
C TYR A 106 3.88 5.31 -27.28
N PRO A 107 2.93 5.19 -28.22
CA PRO A 107 2.01 6.26 -28.63
C PRO A 107 1.11 6.67 -27.46
N GLU A 108 0.54 7.88 -27.54
CA GLU A 108 -0.44 8.32 -26.54
C GLU A 108 -1.63 7.36 -26.51
N LYS A 109 -1.88 6.76 -25.36
CA LYS A 109 -2.99 5.82 -25.18
C LYS A 109 -3.49 5.86 -23.74
N ARG A 110 -4.81 5.81 -23.57
CA ARG A 110 -5.49 5.70 -22.28
C ARG A 110 -6.09 4.30 -22.15
N PHE A 111 -5.82 3.64 -21.03
CA PHE A 111 -6.38 2.37 -20.65
C PHE A 111 -7.30 2.57 -19.44
N VAL A 112 -8.54 2.13 -19.54
CA VAL A 112 -9.53 2.21 -18.47
C VAL A 112 -9.86 0.77 -18.04
N PRO A 113 -9.99 0.49 -16.74
CA PRO A 113 -10.43 -0.82 -16.26
C PRO A 113 -11.75 -1.25 -16.91
N ASP A 114 -11.75 -2.45 -17.50
CA ASP A 114 -12.90 -3.05 -18.18
C ASP A 114 -13.52 -4.21 -17.37
N GLY A 115 -12.89 -4.58 -16.25
CA GLY A 115 -13.31 -5.70 -15.40
C GLY A 115 -12.98 -7.09 -15.97
N ASN A 116 -12.23 -7.16 -17.07
CA ASN A 116 -11.84 -8.40 -17.73
C ASN A 116 -10.32 -8.48 -17.96
N ARG A 117 -9.80 -7.77 -18.96
CA ARG A 117 -8.36 -7.81 -19.31
C ARG A 117 -7.57 -6.71 -18.62
N ILE A 118 -8.25 -5.64 -18.21
CA ILE A 118 -7.67 -4.48 -17.54
C ILE A 118 -8.47 -4.27 -16.26
N SER A 119 -7.77 -4.38 -15.13
CA SER A 119 -8.32 -4.15 -13.80
C SER A 119 -7.37 -3.27 -13.03
N TRP A 120 -7.90 -2.49 -12.09
CA TRP A 120 -7.13 -1.77 -11.09
C TRP A 120 -7.59 -2.23 -9.71
N ASP A 121 -6.65 -2.55 -8.85
CA ASP A 121 -6.89 -2.90 -7.45
C ASP A 121 -6.08 -1.98 -6.55
N SER A 122 -6.74 -1.29 -5.61
CA SER A 122 -6.07 -0.31 -4.74
C SER A 122 -4.88 -0.86 -3.94
N GLN A 123 -4.81 -2.17 -3.70
CA GLN A 123 -3.75 -2.81 -2.90
C GLN A 123 -2.64 -3.42 -3.78
N LYS A 124 -2.90 -3.68 -5.07
CA LYS A 124 -1.95 -4.32 -6.00
C LYS A 124 -1.48 -3.39 -7.11
N GLY A 125 -2.32 -2.45 -7.54
CA GLY A 125 -2.15 -1.61 -8.73
C GLY A 125 -2.97 -2.10 -9.92
#